data_AF-A0A7T2PJA0-F1
#
_entry.id   AF-A0A7T2PJA0-F1
#
_cell.length_a   1.000
_cell.length_b   1.000
_cell.length_c   1.000
_cell.angle_alpha   90.00
_cell.angle_beta   90.00
_cell.angle_gamma   90.00
#
_symmetry.space_group_name_H-M   'P 1'
#
loop_
_entity.id
_entity.type
_entity.pdbx_description
1 polymer ?
#
loop_
_entity_poly.entity_id
_entity_poly.type
_entity_poly.pdbx_seq_one_letter_code
_entity_poly.pdbx_strand_id
1 'polypeptide(L)'
;MAIAGDAWSILILRDAHAGLTRFDQFRKSLGIAPTMLTRRLATLTEEGLLEKRLYSEHPPREEYLLTAAGRDFLPILFMIGEWGRQYRGDDNMIRFFDMEADTEIKAIVVDEVTGAKIGTRPLRVVMPDES
;
A
#
# COMPACT_ATOMS: atom_id res chain seq x y z
N MET A 1 15.82 -2.65 -7.24
CA MET A 1 14.52 -1.94 -7.17
C MET A 1 13.56 -2.52 -8.19
N ALA A 2 13.01 -3.71 -7.89
CA ALA A 2 12.04 -4.36 -8.76
C ALA A 2 10.66 -3.73 -8.56
N ILE A 3 10.33 -2.71 -9.36
CA ILE A 3 9.01 -2.07 -9.41
C ILE A 3 7.89 -3.08 -9.83
N ALA A 4 8.23 -4.35 -10.11
CA ALA A 4 7.32 -5.41 -10.54
C ALA A 4 7.40 -6.73 -9.73
N GLY A 5 8.17 -6.80 -8.63
CA GLY A 5 8.37 -8.05 -7.87
C GLY A 5 7.17 -8.51 -7.04
N ASP A 6 6.23 -7.60 -6.74
CA ASP A 6 5.11 -7.91 -5.86
C ASP A 6 3.88 -7.02 -6.04
N ALA A 7 3.32 -7.00 -7.25
CA ALA A 7 2.03 -6.33 -7.51
C ALA A 7 0.95 -6.78 -6.50
N TRP A 8 1.01 -8.04 -6.06
CA TRP A 8 0.08 -8.58 -5.07
C TRP A 8 0.25 -7.99 -3.67
N SER A 9 1.47 -7.78 -3.19
CA SER A 9 1.67 -7.12 -1.89
C SER A 9 1.12 -5.71 -1.87
N ILE A 10 1.29 -4.95 -2.95
CA ILE A 10 0.70 -3.61 -3.06
C ILE A 10 -0.83 -3.69 -2.96
N LEU A 11 -1.44 -4.65 -3.67
CA LEU A 11 -2.89 -4.85 -3.63
C LEU A 11 -3.40 -5.36 -2.27
N ILE A 12 -2.62 -6.21 -1.59
CA ILE A 12 -2.93 -6.68 -0.23
C ILE A 12 -2.89 -5.50 0.76
N LEU A 13 -1.84 -4.67 0.70
CA LEU A 13 -1.73 -3.49 1.57
C LEU A 13 -2.86 -2.48 1.30
N ARG A 14 -3.24 -2.29 0.04
CA ARG A 14 -4.41 -1.49 -0.34
C ARG A 14 -5.68 -2.02 0.30
N ASP A 15 -5.93 -3.32 0.18
CA ASP A 15 -7.13 -3.96 0.74
C ASP A 15 -7.12 -3.91 2.28
N ALA A 16 -5.95 -4.04 2.90
CA ALA A 16 -5.78 -3.93 4.35
C ALA A 16 -6.08 -2.52 4.85
N HIS A 17 -5.66 -1.49 4.11
CA HIS A 17 -6.03 -0.09 4.37
C HIS A 17 -7.53 0.16 4.20
N ALA A 18 -8.19 -0.59 3.33
CA ALA A 18 -9.65 -0.59 3.19
C ALA A 18 -10.37 -1.40 4.30
N GLY A 19 -9.63 -1.97 5.26
CA GLY A 19 -10.17 -2.69 6.41
C GLY A 19 -10.36 -4.19 6.22
N LEU A 20 -9.85 -4.79 5.12
CA LEU A 20 -9.83 -6.23 4.98
C LEU A 20 -8.75 -6.81 5.89
N THR A 21 -9.10 -7.81 6.70
CA THR A 21 -8.14 -8.42 7.64
C THR A 21 -8.04 -9.94 7.49
N ARG A 22 -9.01 -10.59 6.83
CA ARG A 22 -9.08 -12.05 6.74
C ARG A 22 -8.61 -12.57 5.39
N PHE A 23 -7.98 -13.75 5.39
CA PHE A 23 -7.50 -14.43 4.18
C PHE A 23 -8.57 -14.52 3.09
N ASP A 24 -9.79 -14.94 3.44
CA ASP A 24 -10.89 -15.07 2.47
C ASP A 24 -11.35 -13.74 1.87
N GLN A 25 -11.24 -12.64 2.62
CA GLN A 25 -11.56 -11.31 2.11
C GLN A 25 -10.54 -10.91 1.04
N PHE A 26 -9.24 -11.06 1.34
CA PHE A 26 -8.18 -10.80 0.36
C PHE A 26 -8.31 -11.69 -0.88
N ARG A 27 -8.54 -13.00 -0.69
CA ARG A 27 -8.71 -13.94 -1.80
C ARG A 27 -9.87 -13.53 -2.72
N LYS A 28 -11.01 -13.18 -2.13
CA LYS A 28 -12.20 -12.77 -2.89
C LYS A 28 -11.99 -11.44 -3.62
N SER A 29 -11.37 -10.47 -2.96
CA SER A 29 -11.10 -9.14 -3.52
C SER A 29 -10.11 -9.20 -4.69
N LEU A 30 -9.04 -9.99 -4.53
CA LEU A 30 -7.91 -10.01 -5.46
C LEU A 30 -8.03 -11.05 -6.58
N GLY A 31 -8.91 -12.06 -6.44
CA GLY A 31 -9.01 -13.17 -7.41
C GLY A 31 -7.72 -13.99 -7.54
N ILE A 32 -6.84 -13.92 -6.53
CA ILE A 32 -5.52 -14.54 -6.53
C ILE A 32 -5.60 -16.01 -6.08
N ALA A 33 -4.69 -16.85 -6.62
CA ALA A 33 -4.54 -18.22 -6.17
C ALA A 33 -4.18 -18.29 -4.66
N PRO A 34 -4.78 -19.21 -3.87
CA PRO A 34 -4.55 -19.29 -2.42
C PRO A 34 -3.09 -19.45 -2.03
N THR A 35 -2.33 -20.27 -2.77
CA THR A 35 -0.90 -20.52 -2.50
C THR A 35 -0.05 -19.26 -2.66
N MET A 36 -0.36 -18.43 -3.66
CA MET A 36 0.32 -17.15 -3.86
C MET A 36 -0.06 -16.17 -2.75
N LEU A 37 -1.35 -16.09 -2.39
CA LEU A 37 -1.80 -15.23 -1.29
C LEU A 37 -1.11 -15.59 0.03
N THR A 38 -1.02 -16.87 0.36
CA THR A 38 -0.30 -17.35 1.55
C THR A 38 1.15 -16.89 1.53
N ARG A 39 1.85 -17.03 0.39
CA ARG A 39 3.24 -16.60 0.26
C ARG A 39 3.38 -15.10 0.48
N ARG A 40 2.50 -14.29 -0.11
CA ARG A 40 2.58 -12.82 0.01
C ARG A 40 2.23 -12.31 1.40
N LEU A 41 1.21 -12.88 2.04
CA LEU A 41 0.88 -12.56 3.43
C LEU A 41 2.03 -12.95 4.38
N ALA A 42 2.69 -14.09 4.15
CA ALA A 42 3.88 -14.47 4.90
C ALA A 42 5.00 -13.44 4.72
N THR A 43 5.37 -13.10 3.47
CA THR A 43 6.38 -12.08 3.19
C THR A 43 6.06 -10.74 3.84
N LEU A 44 4.82 -10.24 3.71
CA LEU A 44 4.42 -8.98 4.34
C LEU A 44 4.47 -9.02 5.87
N THR A 45 4.28 -10.21 6.47
CA THR A 45 4.42 -10.39 7.91
C THR A 45 5.88 -10.44 8.34
N GLU A 46 6.72 -11.14 7.58
CA GLU A 46 8.18 -11.23 7.80
C GLU A 46 8.86 -9.86 7.66
N GLU A 47 8.44 -9.05 6.69
CA GLU A 47 8.90 -7.68 6.49
C GLU A 47 8.29 -6.66 7.48
N GLY A 48 7.44 -7.13 8.41
CA GLY A 48 6.85 -6.30 9.46
C GLY A 48 5.84 -5.26 8.97
N LEU A 49 5.26 -5.43 7.78
CA LEU A 49 4.19 -4.58 7.25
C LEU A 49 2.80 -5.04 7.73
N LEU A 50 2.65 -6.35 7.97
CA LEU A 50 1.49 -6.95 8.57
C LEU A 50 1.87 -7.69 9.84
N GLU A 51 0.92 -7.79 10.77
CA GLU A 51 0.97 -8.67 11.92
C GLU A 51 -0.12 -9.73 11.79
N LYS A 52 0.26 -11.00 11.97
CA LYS A 52 -0.69 -12.10 12.00
C LYS A 52 -1.18 -12.32 13.44
N ARG A 53 -2.47 -12.15 13.68
CA ARG A 53 -3.09 -12.27 15.01
C ARG A 53 -4.17 -13.34 15.03
N LEU A 54 -4.18 -14.18 16.06
CA LEU A 54 -5.30 -15.06 16.37
C LEU A 54 -6.35 -14.25 17.16
N TYR A 55 -7.58 -14.17 16.65
CA TYR A 55 -8.67 -13.44 17.32
C TYR A 55 -9.78 -14.33 17.88
N SER A 56 -9.74 -15.63 17.57
CA SER A 56 -10.63 -16.64 18.13
C SER A 56 -9.86 -17.94 18.25
N GLU A 57 -9.93 -18.60 19.41
CA GLU A 57 -9.32 -19.92 19.62
C GLU A 57 -10.28 -21.06 19.26
N HIS A 58 -11.60 -20.81 19.25
CA HIS A 58 -12.63 -21.84 19.08
C HIS A 58 -13.79 -21.36 18.17
N PRO A 59 -13.76 -21.62 16.84
CA PRO A 59 -12.65 -22.21 16.09
C PRO A 59 -11.45 -21.24 15.96
N PRO A 60 -10.23 -21.74 15.71
CA PRO A 60 -9.08 -20.89 15.42
C PRO A 60 -9.37 -19.96 14.24
N ARG A 61 -9.31 -18.64 14.46
CA ARG A 61 -9.44 -17.66 13.38
C ARG A 61 -8.32 -16.64 13.47
N GLU A 62 -7.66 -16.46 12.34
CA GLU A 62 -6.53 -15.56 12.18
C GLU A 62 -6.95 -14.36 11.33
N GLU A 63 -6.29 -13.25 11.59
CA GLU A 63 -6.38 -12.04 10.81
C GLU A 63 -4.99 -11.43 10.61
N TYR A 64 -4.88 -10.56 9.61
CA TYR A 64 -3.70 -9.83 9.24
C TYR A 64 -3.98 -8.35 9.41
N LEU A 65 -3.21 -7.68 10.27
CA LEU A 65 -3.41 -6.28 10.64
C LEU A 65 -2.21 -5.44 10.22
N LEU A 66 -2.45 -4.22 9.76
CA LEU A 66 -1.36 -3.29 9.44
C LEU A 66 -0.61 -2.89 10.70
N THR A 67 0.71 -3.06 10.66
CA THR A 67 1.64 -2.49 11.64
C THR A 67 1.77 -0.98 11.41
N ALA A 68 2.57 -0.29 12.23
CA ALA A 68 2.94 1.11 11.97
C ALA A 68 3.59 1.28 10.58
N ALA A 69 4.58 0.45 10.27
CA ALA A 69 5.26 0.46 8.96
C ALA A 69 4.30 0.17 7.79
N GLY A 70 3.36 -0.77 7.96
CA GLY A 70 2.32 -1.02 6.96
C GLY A 70 1.37 0.16 6.76
N ARG A 71 1.03 0.88 7.83
CA ARG A 71 0.18 2.09 7.75
C ARG A 71 0.90 3.21 7.01
N ASP A 72 2.18 3.39 7.27
CA ASP A 72 3.02 4.40 6.63
C ASP A 72 3.23 4.15 5.13
N PHE A 73 2.80 2.99 4.61
CA PHE A 73 2.77 2.70 3.18
C PHE A 73 1.61 3.40 2.43
N LEU A 74 0.59 3.91 3.13
CA LEU A 74 -0.59 4.53 2.51
C LEU A 74 -0.26 5.65 1.52
N PRO A 75 0.65 6.60 1.81
CA PRO A 75 0.98 7.68 0.87
C PRO A 75 1.55 7.15 -0.45
N ILE A 76 2.28 6.03 -0.42
CA ILE A 76 2.83 5.40 -1.64
C ILE A 76 1.69 4.89 -2.53
N LEU A 77 0.65 4.28 -1.94
CA LEU A 77 -0.54 3.83 -2.66
C LEU A 77 -1.27 5.00 -3.34
N PHE A 78 -1.39 6.13 -2.66
CA PHE A 78 -2.00 7.34 -3.21
C PHE A 78 -1.22 7.85 -4.42
N MET A 79 0.12 7.87 -4.34
CA MET A 79 0.97 8.31 -5.46
C MET A 79 0.88 7.38 -6.68
N ILE A 80 0.82 6.07 -6.47
CA ILE A 80 0.62 5.09 -7.56
C ILE A 80 -0.76 5.30 -8.21
N GLY A 81 -1.80 5.51 -7.40
CA GLY A 81 -3.15 5.82 -7.87
C GLY A 81 -3.23 7.12 -8.67
N GLU A 82 -2.63 8.21 -8.18
CA GLU A 82 -2.57 9.48 -8.91
C GLU A 82 -1.91 9.32 -10.29
N TRP A 83 -0.76 8.64 -10.33
CA TRP A 83 -0.04 8.39 -11.58
C TRP A 83 -0.87 7.58 -12.57
N GLY A 84 -1.47 6.47 -12.13
CA GLY A 84 -2.27 5.64 -13.02
C GLY A 84 -3.49 6.42 -13.55
N ARG A 85 -4.10 7.29 -12.75
CA ARG A 85 -5.27 8.09 -13.16
C ARG A 85 -4.87 9.06 -14.26
N GLN A 86 -3.73 9.73 -14.09
CA GLN A 86 -3.23 10.71 -15.05
C GLN A 86 -2.88 10.10 -16.41
N TYR A 87 -2.31 8.88 -16.45
CA TYR A 87 -1.72 8.34 -17.68
C TYR A 87 -2.40 7.11 -18.24
N ARG A 88 -3.26 6.42 -17.48
CA ARG A 88 -3.98 5.23 -17.95
C ARG A 88 -5.46 5.48 -18.26
N GLY A 89 -5.99 6.65 -17.91
CA GLY A 89 -7.35 7.07 -18.27
C GLY A 89 -8.45 6.14 -17.75
N ASP A 90 -8.16 5.37 -16.70
CA ASP A 90 -9.10 4.41 -16.13
C ASP A 90 -10.05 5.14 -15.18
N ASP A 91 -11.30 5.33 -15.64
CA ASP A 91 -12.39 5.96 -14.87
C ASP A 91 -12.79 5.13 -13.63
N ASN A 92 -12.27 3.89 -13.54
CA ASN A 92 -12.50 2.96 -12.44
C ASN A 92 -11.39 2.98 -11.37
N MET A 93 -10.46 3.94 -11.45
CA MET A 93 -9.41 4.08 -10.44
C MET A 93 -9.90 4.75 -9.16
N ILE A 94 -9.29 4.33 -8.05
CA ILE A 94 -9.66 4.77 -6.70
C ILE A 94 -9.42 6.28 -6.58
N ARG A 95 -10.48 6.99 -6.19
CA ARG A 95 -10.45 8.41 -5.80
C ARG A 95 -10.49 8.48 -4.28
N PHE A 96 -9.59 9.28 -3.73
CA PHE A 96 -9.51 9.51 -2.29
C PHE A 96 -10.17 10.83 -1.98
N PHE A 97 -10.98 10.88 -0.92
CA PHE A 97 -11.64 12.10 -0.47
C PHE A 97 -11.22 12.39 0.95
N ASP A 98 -10.93 13.66 1.22
CA ASP A 98 -10.79 14.17 2.57
C ASP A 98 -12.21 14.37 3.12
N MET A 99 -12.55 13.58 4.13
CA MET A 99 -13.88 13.59 4.74
C MET A 99 -14.17 14.88 5.53
N GLU A 100 -13.14 15.58 5.99
CA GLU A 100 -13.31 16.84 6.71
C GLU A 100 -13.47 18.02 5.75
N ALA A 101 -12.70 18.02 4.67
CA ALA A 101 -12.74 19.08 3.67
C ALA A 101 -13.79 18.86 2.56
N ASP A 102 -14.39 17.68 2.46
CA ASP A 102 -15.29 17.24 1.37
C ASP A 102 -14.72 17.50 -0.03
N THR A 103 -13.42 17.19 -0.19
CA THR A 103 -12.70 17.41 -1.45
C THR A 103 -11.89 16.19 -1.83
N GLU A 104 -11.70 16.00 -3.14
CA GLU A 104 -10.82 14.96 -3.65
C GLU A 104 -9.36 15.27 -3.29
N ILE A 105 -8.69 14.27 -2.71
CA ILE A 105 -7.26 14.33 -2.39
C ILE A 105 -6.48 14.17 -3.70
N LYS A 106 -5.70 15.20 -4.02
CA LYS A 106 -4.69 15.14 -5.08
C LYS A 106 -3.34 14.77 -4.49
N ALA A 107 -2.86 13.57 -4.79
CA ALA A 107 -1.62 13.10 -4.19
C ALA A 107 -0.41 13.82 -4.80
N ILE A 108 0.35 14.52 -3.96
CA ILE A 108 1.63 15.12 -4.32
C ILE A 108 2.66 14.81 -3.25
N VAL A 109 3.93 14.69 -3.66
CA VAL A 109 5.05 14.65 -2.73
C VAL A 109 5.63 16.05 -2.63
N VAL A 110 5.72 16.56 -1.41
CA VAL A 110 6.31 17.86 -1.10
C VAL A 110 7.56 17.63 -0.26
N ASP A 111 8.62 18.34 -0.60
CA ASP A 111 9.79 18.45 0.25
C ASP A 111 9.43 19.28 1.49
N GLU A 112 9.52 18.69 2.68
CA GLU A 112 9.12 19.33 3.92
C GLU A 112 9.91 20.61 4.21
N VAL A 113 11.20 20.63 3.86
CA VAL A 113 12.11 21.74 4.17
C VAL A 113 11.81 22.97 3.31
N THR A 114 11.62 22.77 2.01
CA THR A 114 11.48 23.87 1.04
C THR A 114 10.03 24.15 0.64
N GLY A 115 9.10 23.26 1.00
CA GLY A 115 7.70 23.30 0.54
C GLY A 115 7.53 23.04 -0.95
N ALA A 116 8.60 22.66 -1.67
CA ALA A 116 8.55 22.46 -3.10
C ALA A 116 8.00 21.07 -3.45
N LYS A 117 7.17 21.00 -4.49
CA LYS A 117 6.75 19.72 -5.05
C LYS A 117 7.96 18.97 -5.60
N ILE A 118 8.15 17.72 -5.18
CA ILE A 118 9.21 16.85 -5.71
C ILE A 118 9.01 16.66 -7.21
N GLY A 119 10.12 16.71 -7.96
CA GLY A 119 10.14 16.64 -9.43
C GLY A 119 9.98 17.98 -10.16
N THR A 120 9.80 19.10 -9.44
CA THR A 120 9.73 20.45 -10.04
C THR A 120 11.06 21.21 -10.04
N ARG A 121 12.07 20.70 -9.32
CA ARG A 121 13.41 21.28 -9.21
C ARG A 121 14.46 20.21 -9.55
N PRO A 122 15.65 20.61 -10.05
CA PRO A 122 16.73 19.66 -10.30
C PRO A 122 17.10 18.86 -9.04
N LEU A 123 17.26 17.55 -9.19
CA LEU A 123 17.65 16.64 -8.10
C LEU A 123 19.11 16.23 -8.28
N ARG A 124 19.87 16.27 -7.19
CA ARG A 124 21.21 15.65 -7.13
C ARG A 124 21.12 14.39 -6.29
N VAL A 125 21.41 13.24 -6.89
CA VAL A 125 21.49 11.96 -6.17
C VAL A 125 22.89 11.85 -5.57
N VAL A 126 22.95 11.56 -4.27
CA VAL A 126 24.18 11.19 -3.58
C VAL A 126 23.98 9.75 -3.11
N MET A 127 24.79 8.84 -3.64
CA MET A 127 24.82 7.47 -3.13
C MET A 127 25.67 7.46 -1.85
N PRO A 128 25.27 6.73 -0.79
CA PRO A 128 26.14 6.52 0.35
C PRO A 128 27.41 5.81 -0.12
N ASP A 129 28.58 6.20 0.42
CA ASP A 129 29.84 5.49 0.15
C ASP A 129 29.69 4.03 0.57
N GLU A 130 29.98 3.10 -0.34
CA GLU A 130 30.06 1.67 -0.05
C GLU A 130 31.16 1.48 1.01
N SER A 131 30.75 1.22 2.26
CA SER A 131 31.62 0.89 3.38
C SER A 131 31.66 -0.62 3.59
#